data_AF-A0A6J1VZ44-F1
#
_entry.id   AF-A0A6J1VZ44-F1
#
_cell.length_a   1.000
_cell.length_b   1.000
_cell.length_c   1.000
_cell.angle_alpha   90.00
_cell.angle_beta   90.00
_cell.angle_gamma   90.00
#
_symmetry.space_group_name_H-M   'P 1'
#
loop_
_entity.id
_entity.type
_entity.pdbx_description
1 polymer ?
#
loop_
_entity_poly.entity_id
_entity_poly.type
_entity_poly.pdbx_seq_one_letter_code
_entity_poly.pdbx_strand_id
1 'polypeptide(L)'
;MGSGLICASVILLCFWFREGNSQNLIQGQKRKPTLLINEVNADNPGDDTMEYLELYHVSGRRVALKGYHLVLYNGKGNMAYKVLDLDGFSTDDQGFLLIGSGNLVPRPAIILSKATIQNGPDAIAVYFGRSDLYVGMPVDNEGLEDALVHKSNKRDKADELTRVLTPGTEAFLEDPSFRTTDDESLERCQGMDSQRFFQVGAPTPGSDNHCIPFSQLNASVVLINEVKLASSPGDAEFVELQGPPSVEVKDLVMVLMEGRTQKIYSVMEVKGETSPDGLLLLGSGLSKIP
;
A
#
# COMPACT_ATOMS: atom_id res chain seq x y z
N MET A 1 -40.42 28.77 -73.31
CA MET A 1 -41.14 28.00 -72.28
C MET A 1 -40.83 26.52 -72.51
N GLY A 2 -40.44 25.80 -71.46
CA GLY A 2 -39.95 24.41 -71.51
C GLY A 2 -38.48 24.36 -71.10
N SER A 3 -38.11 24.17 -69.83
CA SER A 3 -38.30 23.04 -68.91
C SER A 3 -36.90 22.45 -68.63
N GLY A 4 -36.30 22.89 -67.52
CA GLY A 4 -35.07 22.32 -67.00
C GLY A 4 -35.32 20.96 -66.37
N LEU A 5 -34.44 20.01 -66.65
CA LEU A 5 -34.28 18.79 -65.86
C LEU A 5 -32.86 18.76 -65.30
N ILE A 6 -32.77 18.92 -63.98
CA ILE A 6 -31.60 18.58 -63.18
C ILE A 6 -31.75 17.08 -62.88
N CYS A 7 -30.90 16.24 -63.46
CA CYS A 7 -30.86 14.82 -63.15
C CYS A 7 -29.87 14.60 -62.00
N ALA A 8 -30.40 14.38 -60.79
CA ALA A 8 -29.61 14.04 -59.61
C ALA A 8 -29.23 12.55 -59.64
N SER A 9 -27.94 12.26 -59.74
CA SER A 9 -27.40 10.90 -59.71
C SER A 9 -27.40 10.37 -58.26
N VAL A 10 -28.35 9.49 -57.94
CA VAL A 10 -28.36 8.73 -56.68
C VAL A 10 -27.46 7.50 -56.87
N ILE A 11 -26.26 7.54 -56.28
CA ILE A 11 -25.35 6.38 -56.24
C ILE A 11 -25.78 5.51 -55.05
N LEU A 12 -26.40 4.37 -55.36
CA LEU A 12 -26.74 3.32 -54.40
C LEU A 12 -25.51 2.41 -54.21
N LEU A 13 -24.73 2.63 -53.16
CA LEU A 13 -23.67 1.70 -52.73
C LEU A 13 -24.28 0.63 -51.83
N CYS A 14 -24.61 -0.52 -52.41
CA CYS A 14 -24.90 -1.74 -51.66
C CYS A 14 -23.62 -2.21 -50.94
N PHE A 15 -23.43 -1.78 -49.70
CA PHE A 15 -22.50 -2.44 -48.79
C PHE A 15 -23.10 -3.80 -48.42
N TRP A 16 -22.47 -4.86 -48.91
CA TRP A 16 -22.67 -6.21 -48.40
C TRP A 16 -22.35 -6.19 -46.90
N PHE A 17 -23.37 -6.29 -46.06
CA PHE A 17 -23.18 -6.64 -44.66
C PHE A 17 -22.63 -8.07 -44.63
N ARG A 18 -21.32 -8.18 -44.45
CA ARG A 18 -20.71 -9.41 -43.97
C ARG A 18 -21.04 -9.46 -42.48
N GLU A 19 -21.92 -10.36 -42.08
CA GLU A 19 -22.08 -10.76 -40.68
C GLU A 19 -20.75 -11.30 -40.17
N GLY A 20 -19.92 -10.39 -39.65
CA GLY A 20 -18.82 -10.74 -38.79
C GLY A 20 -19.41 -11.14 -37.44
N ASN A 21 -19.49 -12.45 -37.19
CA ASN A 21 -19.69 -13.02 -35.86
C ASN A 21 -18.77 -12.29 -34.85
N SER A 22 -19.32 -11.35 -34.11
CA SER A 22 -18.64 -10.73 -32.97
C SER A 22 -18.82 -11.61 -31.74
N GLN A 23 -18.29 -12.84 -31.84
CA GLN A 23 -17.96 -13.68 -30.70
C GLN A 23 -16.44 -13.73 -30.63
N ASN A 24 -15.80 -12.70 -30.04
CA ASN A 24 -14.44 -12.74 -29.44
C ASN A 24 -13.87 -11.33 -29.20
N LEU A 25 -14.53 -10.53 -28.36
CA LEU A 25 -13.94 -9.29 -27.81
C LEU A 25 -13.90 -9.27 -26.27
N ILE A 26 -14.01 -10.45 -25.62
CA ILE A 26 -13.86 -10.59 -24.15
C ILE A 26 -12.61 -11.43 -23.80
N GLN A 27 -11.47 -11.11 -24.41
CA GLN A 27 -10.18 -11.55 -23.88
C GLN A 27 -9.22 -10.37 -23.93
N GLY A 28 -9.05 -9.68 -22.80
CA GLY A 28 -7.97 -8.71 -22.66
C GLY A 28 -8.21 -7.52 -21.74
N GLN A 29 -9.44 -7.25 -21.28
CA GLN A 29 -9.64 -6.19 -20.30
C GLN A 29 -9.43 -6.76 -18.89
N LYS A 30 -8.19 -6.69 -18.40
CA LYS A 30 -7.88 -7.00 -16.99
C LYS A 30 -8.78 -6.11 -16.13
N ARG A 31 -9.74 -6.71 -15.42
CA ARG A 31 -10.67 -5.99 -14.53
C ARG A 31 -9.83 -5.22 -13.51
N LYS A 32 -10.18 -3.96 -13.22
CA LYS A 32 -9.54 -3.23 -12.13
C LYS A 32 -9.85 -3.95 -10.80
N PRO A 33 -8.86 -4.17 -9.93
CA PRO A 33 -9.10 -4.74 -8.61
C PRO A 33 -10.10 -3.88 -7.83
N THR A 34 -11.09 -4.55 -7.24
CA THR A 34 -12.20 -3.96 -6.51
C THR A 34 -12.12 -4.22 -5.01
N LEU A 35 -11.50 -5.33 -4.60
CA LEU A 35 -11.15 -5.63 -3.21
C LEU A 35 -9.63 -5.58 -3.07
N LEU A 36 -9.14 -4.81 -2.11
CA LEU A 36 -7.72 -4.54 -1.91
C LEU A 36 -7.29 -4.98 -0.51
N ILE A 37 -6.02 -5.36 -0.36
CA ILE A 37 -5.37 -5.47 0.95
C ILE A 37 -5.08 -4.05 1.42
N ASN A 38 -5.77 -3.56 2.46
CA ASN A 38 -5.69 -2.17 2.93
C ASN A 38 -4.54 -1.94 3.91
N GLU A 39 -4.41 -2.82 4.89
CA GLU A 39 -3.46 -2.68 5.98
C GLU A 39 -3.08 -4.07 6.48
N VAL A 40 -1.81 -4.27 6.85
CA VAL A 40 -1.32 -5.52 7.43
C VAL A 40 -0.40 -5.21 8.58
N ASN A 41 -0.66 -5.84 9.72
CA ASN A 41 0.26 -5.89 10.84
C ASN A 41 0.53 -7.37 11.15
N ALA A 42 1.76 -7.82 10.91
CA ALA A 42 2.16 -9.23 11.05
C ALA A 42 3.20 -9.45 12.16
N ASP A 43 3.94 -8.42 12.57
CA ASP A 43 4.99 -8.52 13.60
C ASP A 43 4.67 -7.57 14.76
N ASN A 44 3.96 -8.04 15.80
CA ASN A 44 3.66 -7.18 16.94
C ASN A 44 4.81 -7.19 17.96
N PRO A 45 4.98 -6.12 18.74
CA PRO A 45 5.83 -6.14 19.92
C PRO A 45 5.50 -7.29 20.88
N GLY A 46 6.52 -8.09 21.17
CA GLY A 46 6.46 -9.14 22.17
C GLY A 46 5.85 -10.44 21.66
N ASP A 47 4.56 -10.60 21.90
CA ASP A 47 3.92 -11.92 21.91
C ASP A 47 2.98 -12.14 20.72
N ASP A 48 2.93 -11.26 19.70
CA ASP A 48 2.04 -11.39 18.52
C ASP A 48 0.57 -11.64 18.89
N THR A 49 -0.03 -10.69 19.61
CA THR A 49 -1.42 -10.81 20.10
C THR A 49 -2.40 -9.86 19.44
N MET A 50 -1.94 -9.05 18.49
CA MET A 50 -2.70 -8.02 17.79
C MET A 50 -2.59 -8.11 16.26
N GLU A 51 -2.03 -9.19 15.70
CA GLU A 51 -1.89 -9.37 14.25
C GLU A 51 -3.22 -9.20 13.52
N TYR A 52 -3.18 -8.54 12.36
CA TYR A 52 -4.31 -8.45 11.46
C TYR A 52 -3.92 -8.21 10.02
N LEU A 53 -4.89 -8.49 9.16
CA LEU A 53 -4.98 -7.88 7.85
C LEU A 53 -6.36 -7.25 7.69
N GLU A 54 -6.41 -6.18 6.93
CA GLU A 54 -7.63 -5.51 6.59
C GLU A 54 -7.81 -5.50 5.08
N LEU A 55 -9.02 -5.78 4.62
CA LEU A 55 -9.40 -5.62 3.22
C LEU A 55 -10.26 -4.38 3.05
N TYR A 56 -10.09 -3.67 1.94
CA TYR A 56 -10.92 -2.52 1.58
C TYR A 56 -11.54 -2.71 0.19
N HIS A 57 -12.86 -2.58 0.11
CA HIS A 57 -13.53 -2.51 -1.18
C HIS A 57 -13.53 -1.07 -1.69
N VAL A 58 -13.06 -0.84 -2.92
CA VAL A 58 -12.92 0.48 -3.56
C VAL A 58 -14.21 1.29 -3.72
N SER A 59 -15.35 0.71 -3.34
CA SER A 59 -16.65 1.35 -3.41
C SER A 59 -16.98 2.14 -2.13
N GLY A 60 -16.16 2.01 -1.08
CA GLY A 60 -16.32 2.71 0.20
C GLY A 60 -17.64 2.40 0.91
N ARG A 61 -18.16 1.18 0.72
CA ARG A 61 -19.46 0.75 1.24
C ARG A 61 -19.48 -0.76 1.51
N ARG A 62 -20.55 -1.19 2.17
CA ARG A 62 -20.85 -2.61 2.41
C ARG A 62 -21.05 -3.38 1.10
N VAL A 63 -20.22 -4.40 0.89
CA VAL A 63 -20.26 -5.30 -0.26
C VAL A 63 -20.08 -6.73 0.22
N ALA A 64 -20.94 -7.64 -0.25
CA ALA A 64 -20.78 -9.06 -0.02
C ALA A 64 -19.57 -9.60 -0.79
N LEU A 65 -18.72 -10.39 -0.12
CA LEU A 65 -17.45 -10.85 -0.68
C LEU A 65 -17.54 -12.25 -1.30
N LYS A 66 -18.71 -12.57 -1.86
CA LYS A 66 -18.93 -13.85 -2.51
C LYS A 66 -17.95 -14.06 -3.68
N GLY A 67 -17.28 -15.22 -3.71
CA GLY A 67 -16.31 -15.62 -4.71
C GLY A 67 -14.90 -15.09 -4.47
N TYR A 68 -14.68 -14.30 -3.40
CA TYR A 68 -13.33 -13.90 -2.99
C TYR A 68 -12.72 -14.91 -2.03
N HIS A 69 -11.42 -15.12 -2.18
CA HIS A 69 -10.62 -15.95 -1.29
C HIS A 69 -9.40 -15.18 -0.84
N LEU A 70 -9.02 -15.35 0.41
CA LEU A 70 -7.77 -14.86 0.96
C LEU A 70 -6.81 -16.03 1.15
N VAL A 71 -5.58 -15.89 0.68
CA VAL A 71 -4.54 -16.90 0.79
C VAL A 71 -3.29 -16.31 1.42
N LEU A 72 -2.74 -17.00 2.42
CA LEU A 72 -1.47 -16.67 3.04
C LEU A 72 -0.42 -17.69 2.56
N TYR A 73 0.68 -17.19 2.01
CA TYR A 73 1.79 -17.98 1.45
C TYR A 73 3.04 -17.84 2.30
N ASN A 74 3.72 -18.97 2.54
CA ASN A 74 5.00 -18.99 3.24
C ASN A 74 6.14 -18.78 2.23
N GLY A 75 7.07 -17.86 2.44
CA GLY A 75 8.15 -17.56 1.49
C GLY A 75 9.35 -18.49 1.54
N LYS A 76 9.48 -19.35 2.57
CA LYS A 76 10.49 -20.42 2.57
C LYS A 76 10.11 -21.55 1.61
N GLY A 77 8.81 -21.86 1.50
CA GLY A 77 8.29 -22.93 0.63
C GLY A 77 7.60 -22.43 -0.64
N ASN A 78 7.21 -21.16 -0.69
CA ASN A 78 6.30 -20.58 -1.69
C ASN A 78 4.98 -21.35 -1.80
N MET A 79 4.45 -21.79 -0.65
CA MET A 79 3.25 -22.63 -0.53
C MET A 79 2.21 -21.95 0.34
N ALA A 80 0.94 -22.09 -0.04
CA ALA A 80 -0.17 -21.60 0.78
C ALA A 80 -0.19 -22.34 2.12
N TYR A 81 -0.17 -21.63 3.24
CA TYR A 81 -0.35 -22.22 4.57
C TYR A 81 -1.75 -21.96 5.14
N LYS A 82 -2.50 -21.01 4.55
CA LYS A 82 -3.89 -20.73 4.93
C LYS A 82 -4.68 -20.27 3.72
N VAL A 83 -5.90 -20.79 3.58
CA VAL A 83 -6.89 -20.36 2.59
C VAL A 83 -8.18 -20.09 3.33
N LEU A 84 -8.77 -18.91 3.12
CA LEU A 84 -10.06 -18.50 3.67
C LEU A 84 -11.01 -18.17 2.53
N ASP A 85 -12.15 -18.86 2.50
CA ASP A 85 -13.28 -18.50 1.66
C ASP A 85 -14.02 -17.33 2.33
N LEU A 86 -14.25 -16.24 1.58
CA LEU A 86 -14.94 -15.05 2.08
C LEU A 86 -16.45 -15.07 1.76
N ASP A 87 -16.97 -16.18 1.21
CA ASP A 87 -18.40 -16.40 1.07
C ASP A 87 -19.12 -16.26 2.43
N GLY A 88 -20.20 -15.46 2.44
CA GLY A 88 -20.96 -15.16 3.65
C GLY A 88 -20.43 -13.98 4.46
N PHE A 89 -19.24 -13.46 4.15
CA PHE A 89 -18.71 -12.22 4.73
C PHE A 89 -19.05 -11.01 3.86
N SER A 90 -18.99 -9.83 4.47
CA SER A 90 -19.19 -8.55 3.79
C SER A 90 -18.31 -7.50 4.45
N THR A 91 -17.87 -6.52 3.67
CA THR A 91 -17.29 -5.31 4.24
C THR A 91 -18.31 -4.56 5.09
N ASP A 92 -17.84 -3.66 5.94
CA ASP A 92 -18.67 -2.74 6.70
C ASP A 92 -19.18 -1.58 5.83
N ASP A 93 -19.88 -0.63 6.45
CA ASP A 93 -20.49 0.50 5.75
C ASP A 93 -19.46 1.54 5.28
N GLN A 94 -18.20 1.44 5.71
CA GLN A 94 -17.07 2.23 5.20
C GLN A 94 -16.26 1.47 4.14
N GLY A 95 -16.52 0.17 3.96
CA GLY A 95 -15.87 -0.66 2.96
C GLY A 95 -14.74 -1.53 3.49
N PHE A 96 -14.53 -1.61 4.81
CA PHE A 96 -13.49 -2.42 5.43
C PHE A 96 -13.96 -3.82 5.82
N LEU A 97 -13.08 -4.81 5.76
CA LEU A 97 -13.24 -6.11 6.40
C LEU A 97 -11.97 -6.41 7.21
N LEU A 98 -12.11 -6.36 8.53
CA LEU A 98 -11.01 -6.66 9.46
C LEU A 98 -10.95 -8.17 9.76
N ILE A 99 -9.76 -8.74 9.63
CA ILE A 99 -9.46 -10.17 9.82
C ILE A 99 -8.20 -10.27 10.69
N GLY A 100 -8.27 -10.88 11.88
CA GLY A 100 -7.10 -10.90 12.77
C GLY A 100 -7.40 -11.36 14.19
N SER A 101 -6.55 -10.96 15.12
CA SER A 101 -6.67 -11.28 16.54
C SER A 101 -7.99 -10.82 17.15
N GLY A 102 -8.57 -11.66 18.02
CA GLY A 102 -9.78 -11.29 18.76
C GLY A 102 -9.59 -10.21 19.83
N ASN A 103 -8.36 -9.78 20.07
CA ASN A 103 -8.03 -8.71 21.02
C ASN A 103 -8.10 -7.31 20.40
N LEU A 104 -8.24 -7.21 19.08
CA LEU A 104 -8.32 -5.94 18.37
C LEU A 104 -9.60 -5.17 18.69
N VAL A 105 -9.49 -3.85 18.60
CA VAL A 105 -10.59 -2.90 18.71
C VAL A 105 -10.54 -2.01 17.46
N PRO A 106 -11.55 -2.07 16.58
CA PRO A 106 -12.77 -2.88 16.66
C PRO A 106 -12.50 -4.39 16.54
N ARG A 107 -13.42 -5.20 17.05
CA ARG A 107 -13.29 -6.66 16.99
C ARG A 107 -13.39 -7.14 15.54
N PRO A 108 -12.46 -7.96 15.02
CA PRO A 108 -12.49 -8.42 13.63
C PRO A 108 -13.72 -9.24 13.29
N ALA A 109 -14.16 -9.16 12.03
CA ALA A 109 -15.25 -9.97 11.51
C ALA A 109 -14.84 -11.45 11.35
N ILE A 110 -13.56 -11.69 11.09
CA ILE A 110 -12.96 -13.03 11.06
C ILE A 110 -11.85 -13.08 12.09
N ILE A 111 -12.01 -13.96 13.08
CA ILE A 111 -11.04 -14.13 14.16
C ILE A 111 -10.03 -15.20 13.76
N LEU A 112 -8.76 -14.85 13.83
CA LEU A 112 -7.64 -15.76 13.64
C LEU A 112 -7.08 -16.21 14.99
N SER A 113 -6.47 -17.40 15.00
CA SER A 113 -5.67 -17.83 16.14
C SER A 113 -4.42 -16.96 16.26
N LYS A 114 -3.86 -16.88 17.45
CA LYS A 114 -2.56 -16.24 17.71
C LYS A 114 -1.46 -16.75 16.75
N ALA A 115 -0.57 -15.88 16.30
CA ALA A 115 0.57 -16.16 15.42
C ALA A 115 0.15 -16.81 14.09
N THR A 116 -1.01 -16.43 13.56
CA THR A 116 -1.49 -16.97 12.28
C THR A 116 -0.83 -16.26 11.11
N ILE A 117 -0.61 -14.94 11.20
CA ILE A 117 -0.04 -14.15 10.11
C ILE A 117 1.47 -14.14 10.34
N GLN A 118 2.18 -15.01 9.64
CA GLN A 118 3.63 -15.14 9.82
C GLN A 118 4.36 -13.84 9.44
N ASN A 119 5.35 -13.43 10.24
CA ASN A 119 6.07 -12.14 10.15
C ASN A 119 6.88 -11.98 8.85
N GLY A 120 7.03 -13.06 8.08
CA GLY A 120 7.67 -13.06 6.76
C GLY A 120 9.14 -13.51 6.75
N PRO A 121 9.76 -13.58 5.55
CA PRO A 121 9.23 -13.10 4.27
C PRO A 121 8.08 -13.98 3.76
N ASP A 122 6.89 -13.41 3.63
CA ASP A 122 5.65 -14.13 3.31
C ASP A 122 4.75 -13.26 2.42
N ALA A 123 3.62 -13.79 1.97
CA ALA A 123 2.67 -13.03 1.16
C ALA A 123 1.21 -13.28 1.53
N ILE A 124 0.42 -12.25 1.31
CA ILE A 124 -1.04 -12.23 1.40
C ILE A 124 -1.58 -11.97 0.00
N ALA A 125 -2.50 -12.80 -0.47
CA ALA A 125 -3.09 -12.69 -1.79
C ALA A 125 -4.61 -12.81 -1.72
N VAL A 126 -5.29 -11.97 -2.49
CA VAL A 126 -6.74 -12.01 -2.70
C VAL A 126 -6.99 -12.56 -4.09
N TYR A 127 -7.78 -13.62 -4.19
CA TYR A 127 -8.21 -14.22 -5.44
C TYR A 127 -9.71 -14.04 -5.63
N PHE A 128 -10.16 -13.99 -6.88
CA PHE A 128 -11.58 -13.92 -7.21
C PHE A 128 -11.98 -14.99 -8.25
N GLY A 129 -13.11 -15.66 -8.00
CA GLY A 129 -13.72 -16.58 -8.96
C GLY A 129 -13.03 -17.94 -9.10
N ARG A 130 -12.16 -18.28 -8.15
CA ARG A 130 -11.52 -19.61 -8.05
C ARG A 130 -12.20 -20.48 -7.03
N SER A 131 -12.16 -21.79 -7.27
CA SER A 131 -12.71 -22.81 -6.35
C SER A 131 -11.72 -23.95 -6.10
N ASP A 132 -10.53 -23.86 -6.65
CA ASP A 132 -9.45 -24.86 -6.64
C ASP A 132 -8.31 -24.46 -5.69
N LEU A 133 -8.52 -23.49 -4.80
CA LEU A 133 -7.53 -23.02 -3.84
C LEU A 133 -7.49 -23.95 -2.62
N TYR A 134 -6.29 -24.38 -2.21
CA TYR A 134 -6.11 -25.28 -1.06
C TYR A 134 -4.78 -25.03 -0.34
N VAL A 135 -4.74 -25.36 0.95
CA VAL A 135 -3.50 -25.31 1.75
C VAL A 135 -2.48 -26.29 1.18
N GLY A 136 -1.27 -25.80 0.91
CA GLY A 136 -0.16 -26.55 0.32
C GLY A 136 -0.04 -26.38 -1.20
N MET A 137 -0.92 -25.61 -1.85
CA MET A 137 -0.73 -25.27 -3.26
C MET A 137 0.48 -24.34 -3.45
N PRO A 138 1.24 -24.46 -4.56
CA PRO A 138 2.29 -23.50 -4.88
C PRO A 138 1.70 -22.12 -5.15
N VAL A 139 2.53 -21.08 -4.97
CA VAL A 139 2.16 -19.71 -5.35
C VAL A 139 1.87 -19.62 -6.84
N ASP A 140 0.76 -18.99 -7.18
CA ASP A 140 0.35 -18.70 -8.55
C ASP A 140 -0.32 -17.32 -8.62
N ASN A 141 -0.61 -16.83 -9.83
CA ASN A 141 -1.32 -15.56 -10.03
C ASN A 141 -2.60 -15.70 -10.87
N GLU A 142 -3.11 -16.91 -11.03
CA GLU A 142 -4.36 -17.13 -11.75
C GLU A 142 -5.52 -16.64 -10.90
N GLY A 143 -6.37 -15.76 -11.45
CA GLY A 143 -7.49 -15.17 -10.71
C GLY A 143 -7.07 -14.18 -9.60
N LEU A 144 -5.81 -13.73 -9.60
CA LEU A 144 -5.30 -12.78 -8.60
C LEU A 144 -5.98 -11.41 -8.74
N GLU A 145 -6.61 -10.95 -7.67
CA GLU A 145 -7.23 -9.63 -7.55
C GLU A 145 -6.22 -8.62 -6.97
N ASP A 146 -5.56 -8.95 -5.87
CA ASP A 146 -4.56 -8.10 -5.20
C ASP A 146 -3.57 -8.94 -4.37
N ALA A 147 -2.38 -8.40 -4.09
CA ALA A 147 -1.38 -9.08 -3.28
C ALA A 147 -0.44 -8.10 -2.56
N LEU A 148 0.07 -8.54 -1.41
CA LEU A 148 1.15 -7.92 -0.65
C LEU A 148 2.19 -8.99 -0.32
N VAL A 149 3.45 -8.73 -0.63
CA VAL A 149 4.59 -9.53 -0.13
C VAL A 149 5.28 -8.69 0.94
N HIS A 150 5.43 -9.23 2.13
CA HIS A 150 5.97 -8.52 3.30
C HIS A 150 7.07 -9.31 4.01
N LYS A 151 7.81 -8.63 4.88
CA LYS A 151 8.86 -9.18 5.73
C LYS A 151 9.07 -8.28 6.95
N SER A 152 9.49 -8.85 8.07
CA SER A 152 9.95 -8.09 9.25
C SER A 152 11.48 -7.93 9.29
N ASN A 153 12.23 -8.83 8.64
CA ASN A 153 13.69 -8.75 8.61
C ASN A 153 14.20 -8.19 7.28
N LYS A 154 14.92 -7.06 7.35
CA LYS A 154 15.49 -6.38 6.17
C LYS A 154 16.33 -7.29 5.26
N ARG A 155 17.02 -8.30 5.82
CA ARG A 155 17.90 -9.22 5.07
C ARG A 155 17.15 -10.30 4.30
N ASP A 156 15.89 -10.52 4.65
CA ASP A 156 15.11 -11.59 4.06
C ASP A 156 14.64 -11.23 2.65
N LYS A 157 14.54 -12.29 1.83
CA LYS A 157 14.17 -12.23 0.42
C LYS A 157 12.95 -13.09 0.18
N ALA A 158 12.13 -12.65 -0.77
CA ALA A 158 10.90 -13.30 -1.18
C ALA A 158 10.82 -13.41 -2.71
N ASP A 159 11.96 -13.70 -3.37
CA ASP A 159 12.15 -13.52 -4.81
C ASP A 159 11.08 -14.23 -5.66
N GLU A 160 10.62 -15.42 -5.25
CA GLU A 160 9.58 -16.16 -5.96
C GLU A 160 8.19 -15.56 -5.73
N LEU A 161 7.87 -15.19 -4.48
CA LEU A 161 6.59 -14.53 -4.15
C LEU A 161 6.46 -13.19 -4.88
N THR A 162 7.50 -12.35 -4.88
CA THR A 162 7.47 -11.07 -5.60
C THR A 162 7.42 -11.27 -7.11
N ARG A 163 8.13 -12.27 -7.66
CA ARG A 163 8.09 -12.59 -9.09
C ARG A 163 6.68 -12.99 -9.55
N VAL A 164 5.94 -13.76 -8.75
CA VAL A 164 4.64 -14.31 -9.12
C VAL A 164 3.50 -13.34 -8.81
N LEU A 165 3.46 -12.81 -7.58
CA LEU A 165 2.32 -12.03 -7.06
C LEU A 165 2.46 -10.53 -7.32
N THR A 166 3.67 -9.96 -7.19
CA THR A 166 3.92 -8.51 -7.27
C THR A 166 5.11 -8.17 -8.17
N PRO A 167 5.09 -8.58 -9.45
CA PRO A 167 6.26 -8.49 -10.32
C PRO A 167 6.75 -7.04 -10.44
N GLY A 168 8.06 -6.84 -10.21
CA GLY A 168 8.70 -5.53 -10.23
C GLY A 168 8.62 -4.73 -8.93
N THR A 169 8.04 -5.31 -7.87
CA THR A 169 7.98 -4.72 -6.53
C THR A 169 8.74 -5.59 -5.54
N GLU A 170 9.60 -5.00 -4.70
CA GLU A 170 10.26 -5.73 -3.62
C GLU A 170 9.27 -6.03 -2.48
N ALA A 171 9.60 -7.02 -1.64
CA ALA A 171 8.83 -7.29 -0.43
C ALA A 171 8.91 -6.10 0.52
N PHE A 172 7.76 -5.63 1.00
CA PHE A 172 7.67 -4.50 1.91
C PHE A 172 8.18 -4.87 3.30
N LEU A 173 8.99 -4.00 3.89
CA LEU A 173 9.52 -4.17 5.23
C LEU A 173 8.56 -3.53 6.22
N GLU A 174 7.93 -4.34 7.06
CA GLU A 174 7.33 -3.91 8.33
C GLU A 174 8.51 -3.67 9.28
N ASP A 175 8.91 -2.41 9.42
CA ASP A 175 10.17 -2.06 10.06
C ASP A 175 9.96 -1.82 11.57
N PRO A 176 10.40 -2.74 12.45
CA PRO A 176 10.23 -2.61 13.90
C PRO A 176 11.06 -1.48 14.51
N SER A 177 11.92 -0.82 13.71
CA SER A 177 12.63 0.39 14.13
C SER A 177 11.88 1.69 13.77
N PHE A 178 10.76 1.60 13.03
CA PHE A 178 9.97 2.77 12.66
C PHE A 178 9.29 3.42 13.87
N ARG A 179 8.80 2.61 14.82
CA ARG A 179 8.22 3.06 16.07
C ARG A 179 8.89 2.33 17.23
N THR A 180 9.49 3.10 18.15
CA THR A 180 10.32 2.53 19.23
C THR A 180 9.55 2.16 20.49
N THR A 181 8.31 2.62 20.62
CA THR A 181 7.49 2.48 21.84
C THR A 181 6.11 1.89 21.58
N ASP A 182 5.66 1.91 20.34
CA ASP A 182 4.37 1.39 19.89
C ASP A 182 4.60 0.48 18.69
N ASP A 183 3.57 -0.27 18.33
CA ASP A 183 3.52 -1.12 17.15
C ASP A 183 3.39 -0.31 15.85
N GLU A 184 3.78 -0.92 14.74
CA GLU A 184 3.64 -0.40 13.37
C GLU A 184 2.78 -1.31 12.49
N SER A 185 2.43 -0.83 11.29
CA SER A 185 1.73 -1.63 10.28
C SER A 185 2.16 -1.21 8.88
N LEU A 186 1.90 -2.07 7.90
CA LEU A 186 1.99 -1.75 6.48
C LEU A 186 0.65 -1.19 5.98
N GLU A 187 0.59 0.13 5.82
CA GLU A 187 -0.59 0.87 5.38
C GLU A 187 -0.55 1.10 3.86
N ARG A 188 -1.63 0.76 3.14
CA ARG A 188 -1.77 1.11 1.73
C ARG A 188 -2.14 2.58 1.56
N CYS A 189 -1.39 3.28 0.73
CA CYS A 189 -1.68 4.65 0.33
C CYS A 189 -1.79 4.84 -1.18
N GLN A 190 -2.43 5.93 -1.57
CA GLN A 190 -2.61 6.34 -2.96
C GLN A 190 -1.73 7.55 -3.27
N GLY A 191 -0.76 7.37 -4.18
CA GLY A 191 0.11 8.41 -4.69
C GLY A 191 -0.47 9.20 -5.86
N MET A 192 0.37 10.06 -6.45
CA MET A 192 0.05 10.73 -7.72
C MET A 192 -0.27 9.67 -8.79
N ASP A 193 -1.24 9.95 -9.65
CA ASP A 193 -1.70 9.05 -10.72
C ASP A 193 -2.45 7.78 -10.27
N SER A 194 -2.98 7.75 -9.04
CA SER A 194 -3.67 6.57 -8.49
C SER A 194 -2.76 5.34 -8.32
N GLN A 195 -1.44 5.54 -8.34
CA GLN A 195 -0.50 4.49 -7.96
C GLN A 195 -0.71 4.15 -6.49
N ARG A 196 -0.87 2.86 -6.20
CA ARG A 196 -0.99 2.38 -4.82
C ARG A 196 0.37 1.89 -4.35
N PHE A 197 0.78 2.27 -3.15
CA PHE A 197 2.01 1.82 -2.51
C PHE A 197 1.71 1.50 -1.04
N PHE A 198 2.64 0.84 -0.36
CA PHE A 198 2.57 0.65 1.08
C PHE A 198 3.63 1.50 1.77
N GLN A 199 3.26 2.05 2.92
CA GLN A 199 4.16 2.73 3.86
C GLN A 199 4.09 2.03 5.21
N VAL A 200 5.07 2.28 6.07
CA VAL A 200 4.99 1.90 7.48
C VAL A 200 4.28 3.02 8.24
N GLY A 201 3.29 2.67 9.06
CA GLY A 201 2.43 3.61 9.78
C GLY A 201 2.07 3.11 11.18
N ALA A 202 1.22 3.85 11.89
CA ALA A 202 0.67 3.42 13.17
C ALA A 202 -0.62 2.64 12.91
N PRO A 203 -0.84 1.45 13.52
CA PRO A 203 -1.99 0.59 13.23
C PRO A 203 -3.35 1.31 13.26
N THR A 204 -4.13 1.18 12.18
CA THR A 204 -5.48 1.77 12.00
C THR A 204 -6.60 0.75 11.76
N PRO A 205 -6.74 -0.32 12.56
CA PRO A 205 -7.76 -1.34 12.29
C PRO A 205 -9.17 -0.74 12.26
N GLY A 206 -9.90 -0.98 11.18
CA GLY A 206 -11.25 -0.50 10.94
C GLY A 206 -11.38 1.00 10.69
N SER A 207 -10.28 1.68 10.37
CA SER A 207 -10.22 3.13 10.13
C SER A 207 -9.38 3.46 8.89
N ASP A 208 -9.45 4.70 8.43
CA ASP A 208 -8.62 5.16 7.31
C ASP A 208 -7.13 5.16 7.69
N ASN A 209 -6.28 4.66 6.79
CA ASN A 209 -4.82 4.69 6.91
C ASN A 209 -4.30 6.14 7.00
N HIS A 210 -3.13 6.32 7.62
CA HIS A 210 -2.45 7.62 7.76
C HIS A 210 -1.73 8.06 6.47
N CYS A 211 -2.48 8.10 5.38
CA CYS A 211 -1.96 8.55 4.10
C CYS A 211 -1.98 10.08 4.05
N ILE A 212 -0.82 10.71 3.94
CA ILE A 212 -0.75 12.15 3.66
C ILE A 212 -1.10 12.33 2.17
N PRO A 213 -2.22 13.00 1.82
CA PRO A 213 -2.51 13.30 0.43
C PRO A 213 -1.38 14.17 -0.14
N PHE A 214 -0.92 13.89 -1.36
CA PHE A 214 0.15 14.68 -1.98
C PHE A 214 -0.17 16.19 -2.05
N SER A 215 -1.46 16.54 -2.14
CA SER A 215 -1.91 17.93 -2.06
C SER A 215 -1.67 18.59 -0.70
N GLN A 216 -1.67 17.81 0.39
CA GLN A 216 -1.34 18.25 1.75
C GLN A 216 0.17 18.20 2.02
N LEU A 217 0.93 17.33 1.33
CA LEU A 217 2.40 17.41 1.27
C LEU A 217 2.89 18.77 0.77
N ASN A 218 2.13 19.42 -0.12
CA ASN A 218 2.47 20.77 -0.62
C ASN A 218 1.98 21.92 0.27
N ALA A 219 1.04 21.68 1.21
CA ALA A 219 0.36 22.74 1.96
C ALA A 219 0.59 22.70 3.48
N SER A 220 1.13 21.60 4.02
CA SER A 220 1.23 21.36 5.47
C SER A 220 2.49 20.63 5.91
N VAL A 221 3.46 20.44 5.01
CA VAL A 221 4.70 19.73 5.33
C VAL A 221 5.86 20.68 5.50
N VAL A 222 6.63 20.36 6.51
CA VAL A 222 7.93 20.92 6.83
C VAL A 222 8.92 20.36 5.78
N LEU A 223 9.31 21.18 4.82
CA LEU A 223 10.20 20.85 3.70
C LEU A 223 11.66 20.95 4.14
N ILE A 224 12.57 20.23 3.49
CA ILE A 224 14.00 20.47 3.65
C ILE A 224 14.34 21.83 3.01
N ASN A 225 14.78 22.78 3.82
CA ASN A 225 15.21 24.11 3.37
C ASN A 225 16.71 24.13 3.09
N GLU A 226 17.52 23.71 4.05
CA GLU A 226 18.98 23.70 3.95
C GLU A 226 19.56 22.42 4.55
N VAL A 227 20.62 21.90 3.92
CA VAL A 227 21.43 20.81 4.47
C VAL A 227 22.87 21.28 4.50
N LYS A 228 23.46 21.34 5.70
CA LYS A 228 24.87 21.66 5.89
C LYS A 228 25.61 20.46 6.46
N LEU A 229 26.56 19.97 5.68
CA LEU A 229 27.49 18.91 6.06
C LEU A 229 28.78 19.53 6.61
N ALA A 230 29.40 18.92 7.63
CA ALA A 230 30.66 19.42 8.16
C ALA A 230 31.75 19.24 7.10
N SER A 231 32.47 20.32 6.84
CA SER A 231 33.60 20.32 5.91
C SER A 231 34.94 20.32 6.66
N SER A 232 34.93 20.68 7.94
CA SER A 232 36.09 20.70 8.83
C SER A 232 35.71 20.32 10.28
N PRO A 233 36.67 19.84 11.09
CA PRO A 233 36.45 19.59 12.51
C PRO A 233 36.01 20.87 13.24
N GLY A 234 34.80 20.88 13.78
CA GLY A 234 34.21 22.02 14.49
C GLY A 234 33.09 22.75 13.73
N ASP A 235 32.86 22.42 12.46
CA ASP A 235 31.67 22.88 11.73
C ASP A 235 30.40 22.26 12.32
N ALA A 236 29.32 23.06 12.38
CA ALA A 236 28.00 22.55 12.73
C ALA A 236 27.41 21.77 11.56
N GLU A 237 26.93 20.56 11.84
CA GLU A 237 26.12 19.77 10.92
C GLU A 237 24.66 19.99 11.24
N PHE A 238 23.88 20.34 10.23
CA PHE A 238 22.45 20.50 10.41
C PHE A 238 21.65 20.20 9.16
N VAL A 239 20.40 19.83 9.38
CA VAL A 239 19.32 19.92 8.41
C VAL A 239 18.33 20.94 8.94
N GLU A 240 18.08 21.98 8.16
CA GLU A 240 17.05 22.97 8.44
C GLU A 240 15.81 22.61 7.64
N LEU A 241 14.68 22.63 8.33
CA LEU A 241 13.38 22.41 7.74
C LEU A 241 12.55 23.69 7.77
N GLN A 242 11.73 23.90 6.75
CA GLN A 242 10.80 25.02 6.64
C GLN A 242 9.36 24.53 6.52
N GLY A 243 8.49 24.97 7.43
CA GLY A 243 7.06 24.68 7.41
C GLY A 243 6.22 25.88 7.87
N PRO A 244 4.95 25.65 8.22
CA PRO A 244 4.10 26.69 8.82
C PRO A 244 4.73 27.26 10.11
N PRO A 245 4.54 28.55 10.43
CA PRO A 245 5.14 29.19 11.60
C PRO A 245 4.50 28.72 12.92
N SER A 246 5.33 28.47 13.95
CA SER A 246 4.89 28.07 15.30
C SER A 246 3.97 26.85 15.32
N VAL A 247 4.34 25.82 14.56
CA VAL A 247 3.61 24.55 14.49
C VAL A 247 4.47 23.44 15.05
N GLU A 248 3.86 22.62 15.91
CA GLU A 248 4.46 21.39 16.40
C GLU A 248 4.68 20.42 15.24
N VAL A 249 5.92 19.98 15.08
CA VAL A 249 6.36 18.97 14.13
C VAL A 249 6.56 17.68 14.91
N LYS A 250 5.75 16.67 14.56
CA LYS A 250 5.81 15.32 15.08
C LYS A 250 5.39 14.33 13.99
N ASP A 251 5.57 13.04 14.26
CA ASP A 251 5.20 11.95 13.36
C ASP A 251 5.91 11.97 11.99
N LEU A 252 7.05 12.67 11.92
CA LEU A 252 7.93 12.69 10.77
C LEU A 252 9.22 11.92 11.08
N VAL A 253 9.72 11.20 10.09
CA VAL A 253 11.00 10.48 10.16
C VAL A 253 11.90 10.97 9.03
N MET A 254 13.11 11.41 9.37
CA MET A 254 14.13 11.76 8.39
C MET A 254 15.04 10.57 8.15
N VAL A 255 15.18 10.19 6.88
CA VAL A 255 16.01 9.09 6.43
C VAL A 255 17.20 9.65 5.67
N LEU A 256 18.42 9.35 6.12
CA LEU A 256 19.65 9.71 5.43
C LEU A 256 20.20 8.52 4.67
N MET A 257 20.43 8.72 3.38
CA MET A 257 20.84 7.67 2.44
C MET A 257 22.16 8.03 1.77
N GLU A 258 23.04 7.05 1.62
CA GLU A 258 24.26 7.20 0.85
C GLU A 258 23.91 7.26 -0.65
N GLY A 259 24.15 8.41 -1.29
CA GLY A 259 23.68 8.64 -2.67
C GLY A 259 24.23 7.68 -3.73
N ARG A 260 25.36 6.99 -3.48
CA ARG A 260 25.94 6.03 -4.42
C ARG A 260 25.34 4.63 -4.30
N THR A 261 25.15 4.16 -3.08
CA THR A 261 24.69 2.78 -2.80
C THR A 261 23.20 2.72 -2.51
N GLN A 262 22.57 3.88 -2.32
CA GLN A 262 21.21 4.04 -1.81
C GLN A 262 20.99 3.37 -0.44
N LYS A 263 22.08 3.10 0.29
CA LYS A 263 21.99 2.50 1.61
C LYS A 263 21.59 3.56 2.63
N ILE A 264 20.51 3.30 3.36
CA ILE A 264 20.14 4.07 4.54
C ILE A 264 21.24 3.89 5.58
N TYR A 265 21.82 5.00 6.05
CA TYR A 265 22.87 4.99 7.08
C TYR A 265 22.42 5.67 8.38
N SER A 266 21.35 6.46 8.36
CA SER A 266 20.75 7.03 9.56
C SER A 266 19.24 7.22 9.37
N VAL A 267 18.48 7.04 10.45
CA VAL A 267 17.04 7.29 10.54
C VAL A 267 16.82 8.02 11.86
N MET A 268 16.08 9.11 11.84
CA MET A 268 15.82 9.90 13.04
C MET A 268 14.40 10.46 13.02
N GLU A 269 13.72 10.36 14.17
CA GLU A 269 12.45 11.05 14.38
C GLU A 269 12.68 12.56 14.35
N VAL A 270 11.84 13.26 13.61
CA VAL A 270 11.80 14.72 13.56
C VAL A 270 10.75 15.19 14.56
N LYS A 271 11.23 15.76 15.66
CA LYS A 271 10.39 16.35 16.71
C LYS A 271 10.86 17.77 16.99
N GLY A 272 9.92 18.70 17.14
CA GLY A 272 10.21 20.09 17.48
C GLY A 272 9.03 21.01 17.21
N GLU A 273 9.25 22.31 17.35
CA GLU A 273 8.30 23.34 16.93
C GLU A 273 9.02 24.23 15.93
N THR A 274 8.37 24.55 14.81
CA THR A 274 8.91 25.55 13.88
C THR A 274 8.95 26.92 14.56
N SER A 275 9.96 27.72 14.25
CA SER A 275 10.06 29.10 14.70
C SER A 275 8.88 29.95 14.18
N PRO A 276 8.70 31.18 14.67
CA PRO A 276 7.74 32.14 14.09
C PRO A 276 7.97 32.43 12.60
N ASP A 277 9.17 32.18 12.08
CA ASP A 277 9.51 32.28 10.66
C ASP A 277 9.34 30.95 9.90
N GLY A 278 8.85 29.92 10.59
CA GLY A 278 8.59 28.60 10.01
C GLY A 278 9.79 27.66 9.98
N LEU A 279 10.87 27.94 10.70
CA LEU A 279 12.12 27.15 10.60
C LEU A 279 12.31 26.18 11.78
N LEU A 280 12.75 24.96 11.50
CA LEU A 280 13.14 23.96 12.51
C LEU A 280 14.53 23.40 12.17
N LEU A 281 15.47 23.54 13.10
CA LEU A 281 16.84 23.07 12.92
C LEU A 281 17.07 21.71 13.61
N LEU A 282 17.66 20.77 12.89
CA LEU A 282 18.02 19.44 13.40
C LEU A 282 19.54 19.25 13.28
N GLY A 283 20.25 18.95 14.38
CA GLY A 283 21.67 18.63 14.34
C GLY A 283 22.50 19.20 15.50
N SER A 284 23.82 19.07 15.41
CA SER A 284 24.77 19.42 16.48
C SER A 284 24.91 20.94 16.73
N GLY A 285 24.31 21.77 15.86
CA GLY A 285 24.27 23.22 15.98
C GLY A 285 23.35 23.78 17.08
N LEU A 286 22.51 22.95 17.71
CA LEU A 286 21.49 23.37 18.68
C LEU A 286 22.04 24.08 19.94
N SER A 287 23.34 23.93 20.24
CA SER A 287 23.98 24.57 21.41
C SER A 287 24.73 25.88 21.13
N LYS A 288 24.74 26.34 19.86
CA LYS A 288 25.60 27.46 19.42
C LYS A 288 24.87 28.56 18.64
N ILE A 289 23.55 28.57 18.65
CA ILE A 289 22.76 29.64 18.06
C ILE A 289 22.15 30.45 19.22
N PRO A 290 22.36 31.79 19.28
CA PRO A 290 21.76 32.63 20.31
C PRO A 290 20.24 32.64 20.25
#